data_AF-A0A661WR28-F1
#
_entry.id   AF-A0A661WR28-F1
#
_cell.length_a   1.000
_cell.length_b   1.000
_cell.length_c   1.000
_cell.angle_alpha   90.00
_cell.angle_beta   90.00
_cell.angle_gamma   90.00
#
_symmetry.space_group_name_H-M   'P 1'
#
loop_
_entity.id
_entity.type
_entity.pdbx_description
1 polymer ?
#
loop_
_entity_poly.entity_id
_entity_poly.type
_entity_poly.pdbx_seq_one_letter_code
_entity_poly.pdbx_strand_id
1 'polypeptide(L)'
;MKKLSLILLTVASLVFTVNAATLFNDPYTVSGGGDINFEYTARQSGTEAPIIYTQSDGFTVTNIGPKAGKANVITTGHDPKYLCPDHNFTESGDFSVECDITRNGSDGDGWVTMGIGLDAVKDDPEQSGVSGLKVKFWDDGGLQVYLDGYKIYQSPSALNGLKTSVSPTLKVKLVVSQPDFSGSGDGYIAMFVNNKAYLLDDGGDHYITINPNGFDNNYITFSVD
;
A
#
# COMPACT_ATOMS: atom_id res chain seq x y z
N MET A 1 -22.34 7.21 -23.32
CA MET A 1 -21.05 7.92 -23.48
C MET A 1 -20.80 9.06 -22.47
N LYS A 2 -21.76 9.50 -21.64
CA LYS A 2 -21.55 10.61 -20.67
C LYS A 2 -20.93 10.19 -19.31
N LYS A 3 -20.99 8.92 -18.91
CA LYS A 3 -20.44 8.44 -17.62
C LYS A 3 -18.91 8.31 -17.60
N LEU A 4 -18.30 7.91 -18.72
CA LEU A 4 -16.84 7.73 -18.83
C LEU A 4 -16.08 9.05 -18.71
N SER A 5 -16.67 10.16 -19.18
CA SER A 5 -16.05 11.48 -19.16
C SER A 5 -16.11 12.18 -17.79
N LEU A 6 -17.02 11.76 -16.90
CA LEU A 6 -17.10 12.30 -15.54
C LEU A 6 -16.13 11.55 -14.61
N ILE A 7 -16.04 10.22 -14.75
CA ILE A 7 -15.10 9.37 -14.00
C ILE A 7 -13.65 9.78 -14.29
N LEU A 8 -13.31 10.09 -15.55
CA LEU A 8 -11.97 10.58 -15.89
C LEU A 8 -11.68 11.97 -15.28
N LEU A 9 -12.70 12.80 -15.07
CA LEU A 9 -12.55 14.14 -14.49
C LEU A 9 -12.39 14.08 -12.96
N THR A 10 -13.10 13.18 -12.27
CA THR A 10 -12.96 12.96 -10.82
C THR A 10 -11.64 12.26 -10.47
N VAL A 11 -11.21 11.29 -11.29
CA VAL A 11 -9.89 10.67 -11.14
C VAL A 11 -8.78 11.66 -11.48
N ALA A 12 -8.96 12.52 -12.50
CA ALA A 12 -7.99 13.57 -12.81
C ALA A 12 -7.91 14.67 -11.73
N SER A 13 -9.02 14.99 -11.03
CA SER A 13 -8.99 15.97 -9.93
C SER A 13 -8.24 15.47 -8.69
N LEU A 14 -8.14 14.16 -8.47
CA LEU A 14 -7.24 13.60 -7.43
C LEU A 14 -5.76 13.63 -7.84
N VAL A 15 -5.42 13.93 -9.10
CA VAL A 15 -4.05 13.82 -9.65
C VAL A 15 -3.34 15.20 -9.75
N PHE A 16 -4.00 16.31 -9.40
CA PHE A 16 -3.38 17.63 -9.42
C PHE A 16 -3.01 18.15 -8.02
N THR A 17 -1.95 17.59 -7.42
CA THR A 17 -1.22 18.28 -6.34
C THR A 17 0.04 18.90 -6.91
N VAL A 18 -0.06 20.18 -7.28
CA VAL A 18 1.10 21.04 -7.53
C VAL A 18 1.65 21.43 -6.14
N ASN A 19 2.85 20.96 -5.78
CA ASN A 19 3.52 21.04 -4.45
C ASN A 19 3.11 19.99 -3.39
N ALA A 20 3.01 18.71 -3.74
CA ALA A 20 3.01 17.67 -2.71
C ALA A 20 4.38 17.63 -2.00
N ALA A 21 4.41 17.86 -0.69
CA ALA A 21 5.61 17.66 0.12
C ALA A 21 5.81 16.16 0.37
N THR A 22 7.04 15.66 0.21
CA THR A 22 7.38 14.29 0.60
C THR A 22 7.49 14.22 2.13
N LEU A 23 6.49 13.61 2.77
CA LEU A 23 6.52 13.36 4.23
C LEU A 23 7.60 12.36 4.59
N PHE A 24 7.63 11.23 3.87
CA PHE A 24 8.56 10.15 4.12
C PHE A 24 8.90 9.41 2.82
N ASN A 25 10.19 9.14 2.63
CA ASN A 25 10.71 8.32 1.54
C ASN A 25 11.93 7.52 2.02
N ASP A 26 11.91 6.21 1.80
CA ASP A 26 13.01 5.30 2.10
C ASP A 26 13.39 4.48 0.85
N PRO A 27 14.54 4.77 0.22
CA PRO A 27 15.04 4.00 -0.93
C PRO A 27 15.74 2.71 -0.53
N TYR A 28 15.92 2.42 0.77
CA TYR A 28 16.64 1.27 1.32
C TYR A 28 18.08 1.11 0.82
N THR A 29 18.70 2.19 0.32
CA THR A 29 20.10 2.20 -0.11
C THR A 29 21.00 2.37 1.09
N VAL A 30 21.88 1.40 1.33
CA VAL A 30 22.73 1.29 2.52
C VAL A 30 24.19 0.97 2.16
N SER A 31 25.14 1.22 3.05
CA SER A 31 26.56 0.95 2.81
C SER A 31 26.91 -0.55 2.91
N GLY A 32 26.12 -1.30 3.67
CA GLY A 32 26.25 -2.74 3.91
C GLY A 32 24.89 -3.42 4.03
N GLY A 33 24.87 -4.74 4.26
CA GLY A 33 23.62 -5.49 4.45
C GLY A 33 23.29 -5.69 5.92
N GLY A 34 22.00 -5.74 6.28
CA GLY A 34 21.59 -5.96 7.66
C GLY A 34 20.09 -5.92 7.88
N ASP A 35 19.71 -5.71 9.14
CA ASP A 35 18.34 -5.45 9.59
C ASP A 35 17.68 -4.30 8.82
N ILE A 36 16.34 -4.28 8.70
CA ILE A 36 15.66 -3.19 7.97
C ILE A 36 15.98 -1.79 8.54
N ASN A 37 16.27 -1.69 9.83
CA ASN A 37 16.61 -0.43 10.49
C ASN A 37 18.11 -0.11 10.40
N PHE A 38 18.90 -0.84 9.61
CA PHE A 38 20.32 -0.55 9.40
C PHE A 38 20.52 0.76 8.61
N GLU A 39 21.21 1.76 9.19
CA GLU A 39 21.46 3.08 8.57
C GLU A 39 20.19 3.87 8.18
N TYR A 40 19.06 3.61 8.83
CA TYR A 40 17.78 4.27 8.51
C TYR A 40 17.87 5.80 8.52
N THR A 41 18.63 6.38 9.46
CA THR A 41 18.84 7.84 9.55
C THR A 41 19.57 8.45 8.35
N ALA A 42 20.40 7.67 7.65
CA ALA A 42 21.23 8.17 6.55
C ALA A 42 20.57 8.03 5.18
N ARG A 43 19.63 7.09 5.03
CA ARG A 43 18.98 6.77 3.74
C ARG A 43 17.60 7.39 3.58
N GLN A 44 16.90 7.66 4.68
CA GLN A 44 15.55 8.22 4.66
C GLN A 44 15.57 9.71 4.41
N SER A 45 14.47 10.21 3.83
CA SER A 45 14.29 11.62 3.47
C SER A 45 12.82 12.01 3.62
N GLY A 46 12.56 13.32 3.70
CA GLY A 46 11.22 13.87 3.92
C GLY A 46 11.17 14.71 5.20
N THR A 47 9.98 15.25 5.53
CA THR A 47 9.79 16.09 6.72
C THR A 47 9.69 15.29 8.02
N GLU A 48 9.22 14.04 7.95
CA GLU A 48 9.06 13.16 9.11
C GLU A 48 10.23 12.17 9.27
N ALA A 49 11.14 12.10 8.30
CA ALA A 49 12.32 11.24 8.40
C ALA A 49 13.30 11.76 9.48
N PRO A 50 13.96 10.86 10.25
CA PRO A 50 13.95 9.41 10.10
C PRO A 50 12.89 8.70 10.96
N ILE A 51 12.36 7.59 10.45
CA ILE A 51 11.38 6.71 11.10
C ILE A 51 11.95 5.29 11.19
N ILE A 52 11.77 4.65 12.35
CA ILE A 52 12.10 3.24 12.54
C ILE A 52 10.96 2.38 12.01
N TYR A 53 11.27 1.23 11.44
CA TYR A 53 10.28 0.23 11.10
C TYR A 53 10.09 -0.77 12.24
N THR A 54 8.83 -1.05 12.53
CA THR A 54 8.42 -2.24 13.25
C THR A 54 8.20 -3.38 12.26
N GLN A 55 8.80 -4.53 12.54
CA GLN A 55 8.81 -5.68 11.62
C GLN A 55 8.67 -7.01 12.35
N SER A 56 8.25 -8.04 11.63
CA SER A 56 8.52 -9.44 11.98
C SER A 56 9.94 -9.85 11.58
N ASP A 57 10.42 -10.98 12.09
CA ASP A 57 11.72 -11.54 11.69
C ASP A 57 11.80 -11.78 10.17
N GLY A 58 12.97 -11.51 9.57
CA GLY A 58 13.27 -11.86 8.17
C GLY A 58 13.37 -10.68 7.20
N PHE A 59 13.09 -9.45 7.63
CA PHE A 59 13.30 -8.25 6.82
C PHE A 59 14.74 -7.74 6.91
N THR A 60 15.29 -7.35 5.76
CA THR A 60 16.68 -7.00 5.56
C THR A 60 16.84 -5.91 4.50
N VAL A 61 17.94 -5.18 4.55
CA VAL A 61 18.38 -4.26 3.49
C VAL A 61 19.74 -4.67 2.96
N THR A 62 20.01 -4.33 1.70
CA THR A 62 21.33 -4.47 1.07
C THR A 62 21.43 -3.51 -0.12
N ASN A 63 22.66 -3.19 -0.52
CA ASN A 63 23.00 -2.43 -1.74
C ASN A 63 23.72 -3.32 -2.77
N ILE A 64 23.74 -4.64 -2.56
CA ILE A 64 24.44 -5.57 -3.45
C ILE A 64 23.44 -6.49 -4.13
N GLY A 65 23.62 -6.67 -5.44
CA GLY A 65 22.90 -7.64 -6.24
C GLY A 65 21.46 -7.22 -6.60
N PRO A 66 20.61 -8.18 -7.00
CA PRO A 66 19.28 -7.89 -7.55
C PRO A 66 18.29 -7.24 -6.58
N LYS A 67 18.62 -7.22 -5.28
CA LYS A 67 17.78 -6.70 -4.19
C LYS A 67 18.28 -5.35 -3.67
N ALA A 68 19.29 -4.76 -4.30
CA ALA A 68 19.84 -3.46 -3.93
C ALA A 68 18.74 -2.38 -3.95
N GLY A 69 18.67 -1.57 -2.88
CA GLY A 69 17.70 -0.47 -2.77
C GLY A 69 16.27 -0.95 -2.54
N LYS A 70 16.08 -2.08 -1.84
CA LYS A 70 14.76 -2.62 -1.49
C LYS A 70 14.75 -3.14 -0.05
N ALA A 71 13.60 -3.02 0.60
CA ALA A 71 13.27 -3.85 1.74
C ALA A 71 13.10 -5.29 1.27
N ASN A 72 14.03 -6.17 1.65
CA ASN A 72 13.99 -7.57 1.29
C ASN A 72 13.48 -8.41 2.46
N VAL A 73 12.43 -9.17 2.22
CA VAL A 73 11.94 -10.20 3.15
C VAL A 73 12.52 -11.57 2.77
N ILE A 74 12.84 -12.37 3.78
CA ILE A 74 13.07 -13.81 3.64
C ILE A 74 11.91 -14.49 4.33
N THR A 75 10.96 -15.00 3.54
CA THR A 75 9.86 -15.82 4.08
C THR A 75 10.37 -17.26 4.22
N THR A 76 10.27 -17.79 5.44
CA THR A 76 10.53 -19.20 5.73
C THR A 76 9.33 -19.76 6.47
N GLY A 77 8.64 -20.73 5.88
CA GLY A 77 7.36 -21.23 6.41
C GLY A 77 6.16 -20.39 5.95
N HIS A 78 4.96 -20.76 6.42
CA HIS A 78 3.67 -20.13 6.07
C HIS A 78 3.25 -19.05 7.08
N ASP A 79 4.21 -18.39 7.73
CA ASP A 79 3.93 -17.34 8.71
C ASP A 79 4.03 -15.97 8.03
N PRO A 80 2.92 -15.22 7.88
CA PRO A 80 2.93 -13.90 7.27
C PRO A 80 3.91 -12.97 7.97
N LYS A 81 4.68 -12.24 7.17
CA LYS A 81 5.65 -11.25 7.63
C LYS A 81 5.08 -9.85 7.44
N TYR A 82 5.33 -8.95 8.38
CA TYR A 82 4.87 -7.57 8.32
C TYR A 82 6.03 -6.57 8.46
N LEU A 83 5.86 -5.42 7.83
CA LEU A 83 6.76 -4.27 7.90
C LEU A 83 5.92 -3.00 7.96
N CYS A 84 6.12 -2.18 8.99
CA CYS A 84 5.34 -0.97 9.24
C CYS A 84 6.29 0.17 9.63
N PRO A 85 6.28 1.34 8.98
CA PRO A 85 6.88 2.54 9.56
C PRO A 85 6.19 2.86 10.90
N ASP A 86 6.96 3.08 11.96
CA ASP A 86 6.47 3.41 13.30
C ASP A 86 6.11 4.90 13.40
N HIS A 87 5.13 5.31 12.59
CA HIS A 87 4.64 6.69 12.51
C HIS A 87 3.18 6.72 12.07
N ASN A 88 2.40 7.63 12.66
CA ASN A 88 1.02 7.89 12.27
C ASN A 88 0.98 9.07 11.30
N PHE A 89 0.54 8.85 10.06
CA PHE A 89 0.60 9.84 8.97
C PHE A 89 -0.61 10.79 8.94
N THR A 90 -0.93 11.48 10.03
CA THR A 90 -2.14 12.33 10.14
C THR A 90 -1.98 13.77 9.63
N GLU A 91 -0.94 14.07 8.85
CA GLU A 91 -0.51 15.45 8.55
C GLU A 91 -1.39 16.17 7.53
N SER A 92 -2.10 15.43 6.66
CA SER A 92 -2.98 15.97 5.62
C SER A 92 -4.10 14.99 5.27
N GLY A 93 -5.33 15.48 5.14
CA GLY A 93 -6.44 14.66 4.67
C GLY A 93 -6.30 14.21 3.20
N ASP A 94 -5.58 14.97 2.38
CA ASP A 94 -5.19 14.53 1.03
C ASP A 94 -3.77 13.97 1.05
N PHE A 95 -3.59 12.72 0.65
CA PHE A 95 -2.27 12.08 0.59
C PHE A 95 -2.21 10.95 -0.44
N SER A 96 -0.98 10.49 -0.71
CA SER A 96 -0.75 9.28 -1.50
C SER A 96 0.35 8.44 -0.90
N VAL A 97 0.18 7.12 -0.97
CA VAL A 97 1.21 6.14 -0.63
C VAL A 97 1.65 5.43 -1.89
N GLU A 98 2.96 5.42 -2.15
CA GLU A 98 3.55 4.81 -3.33
C GLU A 98 4.60 3.77 -2.91
N CYS A 99 4.57 2.59 -3.53
CA CYS A 99 5.61 1.59 -3.36
C CYS A 99 5.82 0.74 -4.61
N ASP A 100 7.03 0.22 -4.75
CA ASP A 100 7.37 -0.80 -5.74
C ASP A 100 7.44 -2.16 -5.04
N ILE A 101 6.56 -3.08 -5.45
CA ILE A 101 6.51 -4.44 -4.93
C ILE A 101 7.14 -5.38 -5.95
N THR A 102 8.30 -5.94 -5.63
CA THR A 102 8.95 -6.96 -6.47
C THR A 102 8.71 -8.35 -5.91
N ARG A 103 8.09 -9.20 -6.72
CA ARG A 103 7.75 -10.58 -6.38
C ARG A 103 8.67 -11.53 -7.12
N ASN A 104 9.16 -12.55 -6.42
CA ASN A 104 10.00 -13.59 -7.00
C ASN A 104 9.22 -14.90 -6.95
N GLY A 105 9.07 -15.59 -8.07
CA GLY A 105 8.37 -16.87 -8.09
C GLY A 105 7.58 -17.10 -9.38
N SER A 106 6.67 -18.07 -9.31
CA SER A 106 5.67 -18.38 -10.33
C SER A 106 4.30 -17.85 -9.92
N ASP A 107 3.36 -17.82 -10.85
CA ASP A 107 1.95 -17.65 -10.51
C ASP A 107 1.55 -18.75 -9.51
N GLY A 108 1.02 -18.36 -8.35
CA GLY A 108 0.77 -19.26 -7.22
C GLY A 108 -0.15 -18.64 -6.17
N ASP A 109 -0.16 -19.23 -4.98
CA ASP A 109 -0.97 -18.81 -3.82
C ASP A 109 -0.26 -17.80 -2.90
N GLY A 110 0.99 -17.45 -3.19
CA GLY A 110 1.70 -16.37 -2.51
C GLY A 110 0.99 -15.03 -2.70
N TRP A 111 1.12 -14.14 -1.71
CA TRP A 111 0.47 -12.84 -1.75
C TRP A 111 1.27 -11.77 -1.01
N VAL A 112 0.97 -10.52 -1.36
CA VAL A 112 1.52 -9.33 -0.73
C VAL A 112 0.44 -8.28 -0.58
N THR A 113 0.49 -7.52 0.51
CA THR A 113 -0.52 -6.53 0.85
C THR A 113 0.07 -5.17 1.17
N MET A 114 -0.72 -4.14 0.91
CA MET A 114 -0.54 -2.79 1.42
C MET A 114 -1.80 -2.40 2.20
N GLY A 115 -1.61 -1.92 3.43
CA GLY A 115 -2.65 -1.38 4.29
C GLY A 115 -2.41 0.08 4.63
N ILE A 116 -3.49 0.85 4.74
CA ILE A 116 -3.51 2.26 5.17
C ILE A 116 -4.69 2.49 6.12
N GLY A 117 -4.66 3.57 6.91
CA GLY A 117 -5.78 3.92 7.77
C GLY A 117 -5.93 3.03 9.01
N LEU A 118 -4.86 2.34 9.42
CA LEU A 118 -4.84 1.41 10.54
C LEU A 118 -4.78 2.12 11.89
N ASP A 119 -5.34 1.52 12.93
CA ASP A 119 -5.34 2.05 14.31
C ASP A 119 -3.97 1.93 14.99
N ALA A 120 -3.26 0.84 14.72
CA ALA A 120 -1.93 0.59 15.26
C ALA A 120 -1.00 -0.11 14.28
N VAL A 121 0.29 -0.06 14.62
CA VAL A 121 1.33 -0.87 14.00
C VAL A 121 0.97 -2.35 14.17
N LYS A 122 1.12 -3.13 13.09
CA LYS A 122 0.83 -4.58 13.01
C LYS A 122 -0.65 -4.97 12.94
N ASP A 123 -1.56 -4.01 12.92
CA ASP A 123 -2.97 -4.31 12.69
C ASP A 123 -3.18 -4.84 11.27
N ASP A 124 -4.10 -5.80 11.14
CA ASP A 124 -4.50 -6.39 9.86
C ASP A 124 -5.97 -6.10 9.60
N PRO A 125 -6.32 -5.31 8.56
CA PRO A 125 -7.72 -5.00 8.21
C PRO A 125 -8.55 -6.18 7.75
N GLU A 126 -7.99 -7.39 7.66
CA GLU A 126 -8.78 -8.62 7.52
C GLU A 126 -9.38 -9.08 8.86
N GLN A 127 -8.85 -8.60 9.98
CA GLN A 127 -9.37 -8.89 11.31
C GLN A 127 -10.61 -8.03 11.56
N SER A 128 -11.68 -8.68 12.02
CA SER A 128 -12.93 -7.99 12.32
C SER A 128 -12.71 -6.92 13.40
N GLY A 129 -13.15 -5.69 13.12
CA GLY A 129 -13.07 -4.57 14.05
C GLY A 129 -11.74 -3.81 14.02
N VAL A 130 -10.83 -4.14 13.09
CA VAL A 130 -9.65 -3.33 12.79
C VAL A 130 -10.01 -2.34 11.70
N SER A 131 -9.83 -1.04 11.96
CA SER A 131 -10.06 0.02 10.98
C SER A 131 -9.01 0.00 9.87
N GLY A 132 -9.36 0.49 8.70
CA GLY A 132 -8.43 0.74 7.61
C GLY A 132 -8.71 -0.06 6.34
N LEU A 133 -7.99 0.30 5.29
CA LEU A 133 -8.04 -0.39 4.00
C LEU A 133 -6.87 -1.34 3.88
N LYS A 134 -7.11 -2.56 3.38
CA LYS A 134 -6.06 -3.47 2.92
C LYS A 134 -6.30 -3.88 1.47
N VAL A 135 -5.27 -3.79 0.66
CA VAL A 135 -5.25 -4.37 -0.69
C VAL A 135 -4.33 -5.57 -0.70
N LYS A 136 -4.85 -6.74 -1.12
CA LYS A 136 -4.11 -7.99 -1.27
C LYS A 136 -3.92 -8.33 -2.75
N PHE A 137 -2.67 -8.48 -3.17
CA PHE A 137 -2.27 -8.92 -4.49
C PHE A 137 -1.78 -10.36 -4.43
N TRP A 138 -2.46 -11.25 -5.12
CA TRP A 138 -2.05 -12.65 -5.24
C TRP A 138 -1.10 -12.83 -6.43
N ASP A 139 -0.18 -13.79 -6.32
CA ASP A 139 0.80 -14.09 -7.37
C ASP A 139 0.14 -14.59 -8.66
N ASP A 140 -1.00 -15.27 -8.56
CA ASP A 140 -1.82 -15.69 -9.70
C ASP A 140 -2.61 -14.55 -10.38
N GLY A 141 -2.50 -13.32 -9.87
CA GLY A 141 -3.18 -12.14 -10.37
C GLY A 141 -4.55 -11.87 -9.74
N GLY A 142 -4.94 -12.62 -8.72
CA GLY A 142 -6.08 -12.28 -7.87
C GLY A 142 -5.89 -10.93 -7.14
N LEU A 143 -6.99 -10.22 -6.94
CA LEU A 143 -7.04 -8.97 -6.17
C LEU A 143 -8.17 -9.05 -5.15
N GLN A 144 -7.88 -8.74 -3.89
CA GLN A 144 -8.88 -8.60 -2.84
C GLN A 144 -8.68 -7.28 -2.11
N VAL A 145 -9.79 -6.67 -1.69
CA VAL A 145 -9.77 -5.43 -0.90
C VAL A 145 -10.65 -5.60 0.32
N TYR A 146 -10.12 -5.18 1.45
CA TYR A 146 -10.79 -5.15 2.74
C TYR A 146 -10.87 -3.71 3.22
N LEU A 147 -12.00 -3.36 3.85
CA LEU A 147 -12.21 -2.11 4.55
C LEU A 147 -12.85 -2.43 5.91
N ASP A 148 -12.22 -2.00 6.99
CA ASP A 148 -12.67 -2.15 8.37
C ASP A 148 -13.04 -3.59 8.78
N GLY A 149 -12.22 -4.58 8.37
CA GLY A 149 -12.49 -6.00 8.63
C GLY A 149 -13.38 -6.70 7.59
N TYR A 150 -13.93 -5.96 6.61
CA TYR A 150 -14.88 -6.50 5.63
C TYR A 150 -14.29 -6.55 4.24
N LYS A 151 -14.39 -7.71 3.57
CA LYS A 151 -14.03 -7.82 2.16
C LYS A 151 -15.06 -7.06 1.30
N ILE A 152 -14.61 -5.99 0.67
CA ILE A 152 -15.45 -5.12 -0.17
C ILE A 152 -15.26 -5.37 -1.67
N TYR A 153 -14.17 -6.07 -2.05
CA TYR A 153 -13.91 -6.46 -3.42
C TYR A 153 -13.16 -7.78 -3.51
N GLN A 154 -13.52 -8.56 -4.53
CA GLN A 154 -12.72 -9.68 -5.00
C GLN A 154 -12.77 -9.73 -6.53
N SER A 155 -11.61 -9.75 -7.18
CA SER A 155 -11.55 -9.90 -8.64
C SER A 155 -12.28 -11.18 -9.07
N PRO A 156 -13.22 -11.11 -10.04
CA PRO A 156 -14.00 -12.28 -10.47
C PRO A 156 -13.17 -13.33 -11.21
N SER A 157 -11.98 -12.94 -11.68
CA SER A 157 -10.98 -13.82 -12.29
C SER A 157 -9.58 -13.21 -12.14
N ALA A 158 -8.56 -14.04 -12.35
CA ALA A 158 -7.16 -13.60 -12.35
C ALA A 158 -6.93 -12.45 -13.33
N LEU A 159 -6.44 -11.33 -12.81
CA LEU A 159 -6.13 -10.13 -13.59
C LEU A 159 -4.73 -10.31 -14.19
N ASN A 160 -4.65 -10.55 -15.50
CA ASN A 160 -3.38 -10.88 -16.16
C ASN A 160 -2.25 -9.87 -15.91
N GLY A 161 -2.59 -8.57 -15.80
CA GLY A 161 -1.61 -7.52 -15.51
C GLY A 161 -1.05 -7.53 -14.08
N LEU A 162 -1.63 -8.33 -13.17
CA LEU A 162 -1.19 -8.49 -11.79
C LEU A 162 -0.46 -9.83 -11.54
N LYS A 163 -0.44 -10.75 -12.50
CA LYS A 163 0.29 -12.02 -12.38
C LYS A 163 1.78 -11.81 -12.20
N THR A 164 2.43 -12.59 -11.34
CA THR A 164 3.88 -12.49 -11.11
C THR A 164 4.67 -12.83 -12.38
N SER A 165 4.21 -13.80 -13.18
CA SER A 165 4.83 -14.15 -14.47
C SER A 165 4.75 -13.06 -15.55
N VAL A 166 3.80 -12.11 -15.42
CA VAL A 166 3.58 -11.03 -16.40
C VAL A 166 4.14 -9.69 -15.89
N SER A 167 3.93 -9.41 -14.61
CA SER A 167 4.30 -8.17 -13.91
C SER A 167 5.06 -8.51 -12.62
N PRO A 168 6.34 -8.93 -12.71
CA PRO A 168 7.13 -9.30 -11.53
C PRO A 168 7.40 -8.11 -10.59
N THR A 169 7.20 -6.88 -11.07
CA THR A 169 7.15 -5.68 -10.23
C THR A 169 5.83 -4.96 -10.42
N LEU A 170 5.17 -4.64 -9.32
CA LEU A 170 3.97 -3.81 -9.25
C LEU A 170 4.35 -2.43 -8.71
N LYS A 171 4.08 -1.39 -9.48
CA LYS A 171 4.15 0.00 -9.01
C LYS A 171 2.79 0.38 -8.46
N VAL A 172 2.63 0.33 -7.15
CA VAL A 172 1.36 0.56 -6.47
C VAL A 172 1.29 2.00 -6.00
N LYS A 173 0.19 2.66 -6.29
CA LYS A 173 -0.16 3.99 -5.78
C LYS A 173 -1.58 3.97 -5.25
N LEU A 174 -1.72 4.27 -3.96
CA LEU A 174 -3.00 4.63 -3.36
C LEU A 174 -3.07 6.15 -3.27
N VAL A 175 -4.20 6.71 -3.67
CA VAL A 175 -4.51 8.14 -3.51
C VAL A 175 -5.73 8.24 -2.64
N VAL A 176 -5.63 9.05 -1.59
CA VAL A 176 -6.69 9.27 -0.63
C VAL A 176 -7.00 10.77 -0.60
N SER A 177 -8.29 11.07 -0.62
CA SER A 177 -8.79 12.40 -0.34
C SER A 177 -9.84 12.33 0.76
N GLN A 178 -9.58 12.97 1.88
CA GLN A 178 -10.50 13.16 2.99
C GLN A 178 -10.27 14.55 3.60
N PRO A 179 -11.20 15.11 4.38
CA PRO A 179 -11.01 16.44 4.96
C PRO A 179 -9.81 16.51 5.92
N ASP A 180 -9.73 15.55 6.83
CA ASP A 180 -8.70 15.39 7.86
C ASP A 180 -8.84 13.98 8.48
N PHE A 181 -8.10 13.72 9.56
CA PHE A 181 -8.20 12.47 10.34
C PHE A 181 -9.08 12.60 11.59
N SER A 182 -10.09 13.48 11.57
CA SER A 182 -11.02 13.62 12.70
C SER A 182 -12.23 12.70 12.65
N GLY A 183 -12.36 11.90 11.59
CA GLY A 183 -13.55 11.08 11.37
C GLY A 183 -14.79 11.88 10.93
N SER A 184 -14.63 13.14 10.48
CA SER A 184 -15.75 14.07 10.28
C SER A 184 -16.31 14.13 8.86
N GLY A 185 -15.70 13.43 7.90
CA GLY A 185 -16.17 13.39 6.52
C GLY A 185 -15.60 12.23 5.72
N ASP A 186 -16.27 11.89 4.63
CA ASP A 186 -15.95 10.71 3.83
C ASP A 186 -14.53 10.75 3.25
N GLY A 187 -13.88 9.60 3.25
CA GLY A 187 -12.64 9.36 2.53
C GLY A 187 -12.89 8.75 1.15
N TYR A 188 -12.23 9.29 0.13
CA TYR A 188 -12.28 8.82 -1.24
C TYR A 188 -10.93 8.21 -1.63
N ILE A 189 -10.95 6.94 -2.01
CA ILE A 189 -9.73 6.15 -2.21
C ILE A 189 -9.70 5.64 -3.64
N ALA A 190 -8.58 5.85 -4.33
CA ALA A 190 -8.32 5.29 -5.65
C ALA A 190 -6.99 4.52 -5.66
N MET A 191 -6.94 3.44 -6.44
CA MET A 191 -5.73 2.64 -6.60
C MET A 191 -5.27 2.57 -8.05
N PHE A 192 -3.96 2.73 -8.23
CA PHE A 192 -3.27 2.50 -9.49
C PHE A 192 -2.20 1.45 -9.30
N VAL A 193 -2.14 0.50 -10.24
CA VAL A 193 -1.03 -0.46 -10.34
C VAL A 193 -0.44 -0.35 -11.74
N ASN A 194 0.86 -0.11 -11.84
CA ASN A 194 1.54 0.12 -13.13
C ASN A 194 0.84 1.19 -13.97
N ASN A 195 0.45 2.31 -13.34
CA ASN A 195 -0.28 3.44 -13.92
C ASN A 195 -1.69 3.11 -14.47
N LYS A 196 -2.22 1.91 -14.17
CA LYS A 196 -3.59 1.53 -14.52
C LYS A 196 -4.46 1.57 -13.27
N ALA A 197 -5.64 2.19 -13.35
CA ALA A 197 -6.62 2.18 -12.28
C ALA A 197 -7.27 0.80 -12.11
N TYR A 198 -7.50 0.40 -10.87
CA TYR A 198 -8.17 -0.86 -10.50
C TYR A 198 -9.40 -0.57 -9.63
N LEU A 199 -10.38 -1.48 -9.69
CA LEU A 199 -11.56 -1.43 -8.82
C LEU A 199 -11.15 -1.75 -7.38
N LEU A 200 -11.83 -1.11 -6.43
CA LEU A 200 -11.64 -1.31 -5.00
C LEU A 200 -12.90 -1.79 -4.28
N ASP A 201 -14.07 -1.74 -4.93
CA ASP A 201 -15.35 -2.26 -4.42
C ASP A 201 -16.17 -2.96 -5.52
N ASP A 202 -17.09 -3.83 -5.11
CA ASP A 202 -18.05 -4.53 -5.98
C ASP A 202 -19.33 -3.71 -6.28
N GLY A 203 -19.40 -2.45 -5.85
CA GLY A 203 -20.61 -1.60 -5.82
C GLY A 203 -21.04 -0.98 -7.16
N GLY A 204 -20.45 -1.41 -8.26
CA GLY A 204 -20.50 -0.78 -9.59
C GLY A 204 -19.08 -0.58 -10.10
N ASP A 205 -18.86 -0.36 -11.40
CA ASP A 205 -17.52 -0.13 -11.98
C ASP A 205 -16.87 1.18 -11.48
N HIS A 206 -16.66 1.31 -10.17
CA HIS A 206 -16.12 2.47 -9.49
C HIS A 206 -14.65 2.22 -9.16
N TYR A 207 -13.80 3.08 -9.72
CA TYR A 207 -12.36 3.14 -9.41
C TYR A 207 -12.08 3.95 -8.15
N ILE A 208 -13.13 4.35 -7.43
CA ILE A 208 -13.10 5.12 -6.20
C ILE A 208 -13.99 4.41 -5.19
N THR A 209 -13.39 3.96 -4.09
CA THR A 209 -14.13 3.47 -2.93
C THR A 209 -14.30 4.60 -1.92
N ILE A 210 -15.48 4.63 -1.29
CA ILE A 210 -15.81 5.60 -0.25
C ILE A 210 -15.70 4.90 1.10
N ASN A 211 -14.86 5.44 1.99
CA ASN A 211 -14.85 5.12 3.41
C ASN A 211 -15.73 6.15 4.15
N PRO A 212 -16.94 5.79 4.60
CA PRO A 212 -17.80 6.71 5.33
C PRO A 212 -17.12 7.22 6.60
N ASN A 213 -17.18 8.53 6.84
CA ASN A 213 -16.47 9.21 7.93
C ASN A 213 -14.93 9.22 7.80
N GLY A 214 -14.36 8.63 6.76
CA GLY A 214 -12.92 8.67 6.51
C GLY A 214 -12.10 7.87 7.52
N PHE A 215 -10.77 7.95 7.40
CA PHE A 215 -9.87 7.38 8.38
C PHE A 215 -9.61 8.37 9.51
N ASP A 216 -9.67 7.91 10.75
CA ASP A 216 -9.28 8.66 11.96
C ASP A 216 -7.90 8.25 12.51
N ASN A 217 -7.30 7.20 11.94
CA ASN A 217 -5.91 6.78 12.13
C ASN A 217 -5.20 6.63 10.77
N ASN A 218 -3.86 6.61 10.72
CA ASN A 218 -3.14 6.47 9.44
C ASN A 218 -1.82 5.72 9.54
N TYR A 219 -1.79 4.58 10.24
CA TYR A 219 -0.63 3.70 10.12
C TYR A 219 -0.64 2.97 8.76
N ILE A 220 0.57 2.75 8.22
CA ILE A 220 0.80 2.00 6.99
C ILE A 220 1.40 0.64 7.37
N THR A 221 0.88 -0.43 6.77
CA THR A 221 1.42 -1.79 6.97
C THR A 221 1.61 -2.48 5.63
N PHE A 222 2.75 -3.14 5.48
CA PHE A 222 3.00 -4.10 4.41
C PHE A 222 3.02 -5.50 5.00
N SER A 223 2.38 -6.45 4.33
CA SER A 223 2.43 -7.86 4.74
C SER A 223 2.63 -8.77 3.55
N VAL A 224 3.25 -9.94 3.77
CA VAL A 224 3.62 -10.88 2.72
C VAL A 224 3.66 -12.30 3.27
N ASP A 225 3.30 -13.27 2.43
CA ASP A 225 3.36 -14.72 2.68
C ASP A 225 4.28 -15.39 1.65
#